data_AF-A0A257IW41-F1
#
_entry.id   AF-A0A257IW41-F1
#
_cell.length_a   1.000
_cell.length_b   1.000
_cell.length_c   1.000
_cell.angle_alpha   90.00
_cell.angle_beta   90.00
_cell.angle_gamma   90.00
#
_symmetry.space_group_name_H-M   'P 1'
#
loop_
_entity.id
_entity.type
_entity.pdbx_description
1 polymer ?
#
loop_
_entity_poly.entity_id
_entity_poly.type
_entity_poly.pdbx_seq_one_letter_code
_entity_poly.pdbx_strand_id
1 'polypeptide(L)'
;MNLFENFEDIINEDFITKLKSISTDNLGDVEVAVKGVFYTLVAGLIRRTNSDMSAGMLFNQIKEKYNKSSIPEDKSLLFSQKGLIEKVAEDGSKIISQIFPAYKSPLLSMIGSYANTSKNVTVITSGLTSSLLIDLLGNKISSENMDKDDLIYYLKQHHELLLQQAPESLMEKMIPALGLQELINTKIVAPKKPEAKATEEEAVVPTTSSFSEGYNNDSSSETFFNKKVLLGLLALALLGGILYFFWAKSGDFSFFSKEEAPVESIDEELMFADSLDRLSKDSVKVNVSADSSKTVQASSTSEFVVLKQYVNDKTKGQGSEFDFKSIQYIDKSFDLTNESIPVIDSIAGLMNANGRLQIKITAFSEGGDQKLNNKRAFAVKKVLLRKGVNTIRIDAGSGGNGGNYPKIKVVTK
;
A
#
# COMPACT_ATOMS: atom_id res chain seq x y z
N MET A 1 -29.16 5.45 2.36
CA MET A 1 -28.20 4.56 1.69
C MET A 1 -27.06 4.25 2.63
N ASN A 2 -26.66 2.99 2.68
CA ASN A 2 -25.51 2.54 3.45
C ASN A 2 -24.20 2.79 2.66
N LEU A 3 -23.04 2.58 3.29
CA LEU A 3 -21.74 2.85 2.68
C LEU A 3 -21.45 1.96 1.45
N PHE A 4 -21.95 0.72 1.44
CA PHE A 4 -21.75 -0.24 0.35
C PHE A 4 -22.58 0.17 -0.86
N GLU A 5 -23.87 0.47 -0.67
CA GLU A 5 -24.78 0.97 -1.70
C GLU A 5 -24.20 2.22 -2.38
N ASN A 6 -23.80 3.22 -1.58
CA ASN A 6 -23.21 4.45 -2.12
C ASN A 6 -21.91 4.21 -2.90
N PHE A 7 -21.15 3.16 -2.55
CA PHE A 7 -19.92 2.80 -3.25
C PHE A 7 -20.23 2.05 -4.55
N GLU A 8 -21.18 1.12 -4.54
CA GLU A 8 -21.61 0.37 -5.72
C GLU A 8 -22.23 1.27 -6.79
N ASP A 9 -22.97 2.31 -6.39
CA ASP A 9 -23.52 3.31 -7.33
C ASP A 9 -22.41 4.03 -8.11
N ILE A 10 -21.25 4.24 -7.49
CA ILE A 10 -20.07 4.88 -8.11
C ILE A 10 -19.29 3.88 -8.97
N ILE A 11 -19.06 2.68 -8.42
CA ILE A 11 -18.28 1.62 -9.07
C ILE A 11 -19.21 0.74 -9.92
N ASN A 12 -19.90 1.38 -10.86
CA ASN A 12 -20.74 0.70 -11.84
C ASN A 12 -19.90 0.12 -13.01
N GLU A 13 -20.55 -0.61 -13.90
CA GLU A 13 -19.89 -1.25 -15.05
C GLU A 13 -19.15 -0.24 -15.95
N ASP A 14 -19.69 0.96 -16.13
CA ASP A 14 -19.07 2.03 -16.92
C ASP A 14 -17.76 2.50 -16.27
N PHE A 15 -17.78 2.69 -14.95
CA PHE A 15 -16.60 3.05 -14.17
C PHE A 15 -15.51 2.00 -14.30
N ILE A 16 -15.86 0.72 -14.11
CA ILE A 16 -14.91 -0.40 -14.24
C ILE A 16 -14.35 -0.49 -15.65
N THR A 17 -15.19 -0.31 -16.68
CA THR A 17 -14.76 -0.34 -18.09
C THR A 17 -13.78 0.79 -18.40
N LYS A 18 -14.07 2.01 -17.94
CA LYS A 18 -13.17 3.15 -18.09
C LYS A 18 -11.87 2.94 -17.32
N LEU A 19 -11.92 2.38 -16.11
CA LEU A 19 -10.72 2.08 -15.32
C LEU A 19 -9.84 1.01 -15.99
N LYS A 20 -10.44 -0.05 -16.55
CA LYS A 20 -9.75 -1.06 -17.36
C LYS A 20 -9.06 -0.42 -18.57
N SER A 21 -9.70 0.53 -19.25
CA SER A 21 -9.13 1.19 -20.43
C SER A 21 -7.88 2.04 -20.15
N ILE A 22 -7.71 2.52 -18.91
CA ILE A 22 -6.54 3.31 -18.48
C ILE A 22 -5.42 2.39 -17.98
N SER A 23 -5.75 1.17 -17.56
CA SER A 23 -4.77 0.19 -17.14
C SER A 23 -4.11 -0.46 -18.36
N THR A 24 -2.80 -0.29 -18.49
CA THR A 24 -2.02 -0.82 -19.63
C THR A 24 -1.85 -2.35 -19.60
N ASP A 25 -2.12 -2.98 -18.46
CA ASP A 25 -1.94 -4.42 -18.25
C ASP A 25 -3.29 -5.14 -18.15
N ASN A 26 -3.62 -5.99 -19.12
CA ASN A 26 -4.84 -6.83 -19.12
C ASN A 26 -4.73 -8.07 -18.18
N LEU A 27 -3.93 -8.01 -17.12
CA LEU A 27 -3.79 -9.11 -16.17
C LEU A 27 -4.72 -8.92 -14.98
N GLY A 28 -5.57 -9.93 -14.73
CA GLY A 28 -6.42 -10.03 -13.56
C GLY A 28 -7.78 -9.35 -13.68
N ASP A 29 -8.51 -9.33 -12.58
CA ASP A 29 -9.85 -8.75 -12.52
C ASP A 29 -9.84 -7.43 -11.73
N VAL A 30 -9.96 -6.32 -12.45
CA VAL A 30 -9.98 -4.95 -11.89
C VAL A 30 -11.17 -4.76 -10.94
N GLU A 31 -12.32 -5.36 -11.24
CA GLU A 31 -13.50 -5.21 -10.39
C GLU A 31 -13.30 -5.91 -9.05
N VAL A 32 -12.76 -7.13 -9.09
CA VAL A 32 -12.39 -7.89 -7.89
C VAL A 32 -11.33 -7.14 -7.07
N ALA A 33 -10.37 -6.47 -7.72
CA ALA A 33 -9.39 -5.64 -7.03
C ALA A 33 -10.04 -4.45 -6.32
N VAL A 34 -10.91 -3.69 -7.00
CA VAL A 34 -11.61 -2.53 -6.43
C VAL A 34 -12.49 -2.94 -5.25
N LYS A 35 -13.33 -3.96 -5.42
CA LYS A 35 -14.18 -4.49 -4.34
C LYS A 35 -13.36 -5.03 -3.18
N GLY A 36 -12.29 -5.77 -3.47
CA GLY A 36 -11.38 -6.30 -2.46
C GLY A 36 -10.71 -5.20 -1.63
N VAL A 37 -10.25 -4.13 -2.28
CA VAL A 37 -9.71 -2.95 -1.58
C VAL A 37 -10.79 -2.31 -0.72
N PHE A 38 -11.98 -2.09 -1.27
CA PHE A 38 -13.07 -1.44 -0.54
C PHE A 38 -13.42 -2.19 0.75
N TYR A 39 -13.67 -3.50 0.68
CA TYR A 39 -13.94 -4.31 1.87
C TYR A 39 -12.79 -4.23 2.88
N THR A 40 -11.55 -4.28 2.39
CA THR A 40 -10.36 -4.18 3.21
C THR A 40 -10.26 -2.83 3.93
N LEU A 41 -10.54 -1.74 3.24
CA LEU A 41 -10.51 -0.41 3.83
C LEU A 41 -11.61 -0.24 4.86
N VAL A 42 -12.84 -0.66 4.55
CA VAL A 42 -13.97 -0.62 5.50
C VAL A 42 -13.62 -1.41 6.77
N ALA A 43 -13.04 -2.60 6.61
CA ALA A 43 -12.52 -3.42 7.71
C ALA A 43 -11.51 -2.65 8.58
N GLY A 44 -10.56 -1.95 7.95
CA GLY A 44 -9.58 -1.11 8.64
C GLY A 44 -10.19 0.09 9.36
N LEU A 45 -11.14 0.77 8.72
CA LEU A 45 -11.86 1.90 9.30
C LEU A 45 -12.64 1.47 10.54
N ILE A 46 -13.39 0.36 10.46
CA ILE A 46 -14.10 -0.23 11.60
C ILE A 46 -13.11 -0.54 12.73
N ARG A 47 -11.97 -1.20 12.44
CA ARG A 47 -10.94 -1.47 13.45
C ARG A 47 -10.47 -0.19 14.15
N ARG A 48 -10.24 0.90 13.40
CA ARG A 48 -9.81 2.18 13.99
C ARG A 48 -10.85 2.80 14.92
N THR A 49 -12.13 2.45 14.77
CA THR A 49 -13.21 2.89 15.68
C THR A 49 -13.23 2.16 17.04
N ASN A 50 -12.37 1.16 17.25
CA ASN A 50 -12.24 0.47 18.53
C ASN A 50 -11.43 1.27 19.57
N SER A 51 -10.84 2.39 19.18
CA SER A 51 -10.09 3.28 20.06
C SER A 51 -10.50 4.73 19.82
N ASP A 52 -10.88 5.45 20.87
CA ASP A 52 -11.31 6.85 20.78
C ASP A 52 -10.24 7.76 20.17
N MET A 53 -8.97 7.55 20.52
CA MET A 53 -7.85 8.29 19.96
C MET A 53 -7.70 8.00 18.45
N SER A 54 -7.76 6.74 18.06
CA SER A 54 -7.64 6.33 16.65
C SER A 54 -8.80 6.85 15.81
N ALA A 55 -10.02 6.82 16.35
CA ALA A 55 -11.22 7.33 15.72
C ALA A 55 -11.20 8.86 15.59
N GLY A 56 -10.74 9.57 16.63
CA GLY A 56 -10.54 11.03 16.59
C GLY A 56 -9.54 11.45 15.51
N MET A 57 -8.40 10.77 15.42
CA MET A 57 -7.43 10.99 14.34
C MET A 57 -8.03 10.70 12.96
N LEU A 58 -8.77 9.60 12.82
CA LEU A 58 -9.42 9.22 11.56
C LEU A 58 -10.44 10.28 11.12
N PHE A 59 -11.31 10.75 12.03
CA PHE A 59 -12.31 11.77 11.76
C PHE A 59 -11.66 13.06 11.22
N ASN A 60 -10.60 13.53 11.89
CA ASN A 60 -9.87 14.72 11.46
C ASN A 60 -9.18 14.51 10.11
N GLN A 61 -8.60 13.34 9.87
CA GLN A 61 -7.98 12.99 8.60
C GLN A 61 -8.99 12.98 7.45
N ILE A 62 -10.18 12.38 7.65
CA ILE A 62 -11.25 12.38 6.65
C ILE A 62 -11.65 13.81 6.30
N LYS A 63 -11.92 14.66 7.30
CA LYS A 63 -12.30 16.07 7.06
C LYS A 63 -11.20 16.84 6.33
N GLU A 64 -9.96 16.70 6.76
CA GLU A 64 -8.83 17.39 6.13
C GLU A 64 -8.66 16.97 4.66
N LYS A 65 -8.75 15.68 4.38
CA LYS A 65 -8.58 15.14 3.02
C LYS A 65 -9.77 15.44 2.12
N TYR A 66 -10.98 15.39 2.65
CA TYR A 66 -12.18 15.79 1.91
C TYR A 66 -12.12 17.25 1.48
N ASN A 67 -11.74 18.15 2.40
CA ASN A 67 -11.61 19.58 2.10
C ASN A 67 -10.49 19.90 1.09
N LYS A 68 -9.54 18.98 0.91
CA LYS A 68 -8.43 19.09 -0.05
C LYS A 68 -8.60 18.14 -1.24
N SER A 69 -9.78 17.52 -1.39
CA SER A 69 -10.02 16.46 -2.37
C SER A 69 -9.87 17.02 -3.78
N SER A 70 -9.20 16.25 -4.64
CA SER A 70 -9.13 16.53 -6.08
C SER A 70 -10.25 15.83 -6.85
N ILE A 71 -11.17 15.14 -6.17
CA ILE A 71 -12.28 14.42 -6.81
C ILE A 71 -13.36 15.43 -7.19
N PRO A 72 -13.77 15.50 -8.47
CA PRO A 72 -14.91 16.33 -8.88
C PRO A 72 -16.23 15.79 -8.30
N GLU A 73 -17.20 16.69 -8.06
CA GLU A 73 -18.56 16.29 -7.65
C GLU A 73 -19.18 15.28 -8.63
N ASP A 74 -19.02 15.54 -9.93
CA ASP A 74 -19.32 14.57 -10.98
C ASP A 74 -18.13 13.60 -11.16
N LYS A 75 -18.26 12.43 -10.54
CA LYS A 75 -17.24 11.37 -10.54
C LYS A 75 -16.96 10.81 -11.93
N SER A 76 -17.85 11.01 -12.90
CA SER A 76 -17.60 10.61 -14.30
C SER A 76 -16.44 11.41 -14.91
N LEU A 77 -16.19 12.63 -14.41
CA LEU A 77 -15.12 13.52 -14.87
C LEU A 77 -13.72 13.06 -14.45
N LEU A 78 -13.61 12.11 -13.51
CA LEU A 78 -12.33 11.50 -13.15
C LEU A 78 -11.62 10.96 -14.40
N PHE A 79 -12.38 10.33 -15.30
CA PHE A 79 -11.85 9.71 -16.52
C PHE A 79 -11.66 10.68 -17.69
N SER A 80 -12.13 11.93 -17.55
CA SER A 80 -12.02 12.95 -18.60
C SER A 80 -10.59 13.50 -18.73
N GLN A 81 -9.78 13.37 -17.69
CA GLN A 81 -8.39 13.84 -17.68
C GLN A 81 -7.49 12.77 -17.07
N LYS A 82 -6.59 12.20 -17.88
CA LYS A 82 -5.68 11.12 -17.45
C LYS A 82 -4.87 11.49 -16.20
N GLY A 83 -4.37 12.74 -16.11
CA GLY A 83 -3.62 13.23 -14.96
C GLY A 83 -4.44 13.41 -13.68
N LEU A 84 -5.78 13.52 -13.77
CA LEU A 84 -6.64 13.65 -12.59
C LEU A 84 -6.77 12.32 -11.85
N ILE A 85 -6.94 11.21 -12.58
CA ILE A 85 -6.97 9.85 -12.00
C ILE A 85 -5.64 9.52 -11.33
N GLU A 86 -4.52 9.88 -11.94
CA GLU A 86 -3.18 9.67 -11.37
C GLU A 86 -3.04 10.42 -10.04
N LYS A 87 -3.41 11.70 -10.02
CA LYS A 87 -3.39 12.52 -8.81
C LYS A 87 -4.30 11.95 -7.72
N VAL A 88 -5.53 11.58 -8.07
CA VAL A 88 -6.51 11.00 -7.12
C VAL A 88 -6.02 9.66 -6.58
N ALA A 89 -5.39 8.82 -7.41
CA ALA A 89 -4.81 7.56 -6.97
C ALA A 89 -3.59 7.78 -6.04
N GLU A 90 -2.75 8.78 -6.34
CA GLU A 90 -1.61 9.14 -5.49
C GLU A 90 -2.06 9.64 -4.12
N ASP A 91 -3.04 10.54 -4.08
CA ASP A 91 -3.63 11.05 -2.84
C ASP A 91 -4.23 9.91 -2.00
N GLY A 92 -4.89 8.97 -2.66
CA GLY A 92 -5.46 7.79 -2.04
C GLY A 92 -4.44 6.82 -1.48
N SER A 93 -3.27 6.71 -2.11
CA SER A 93 -2.17 5.93 -1.57
C SER A 93 -1.63 6.49 -0.25
N LYS A 94 -1.63 7.81 -0.10
CA LYS A 94 -1.28 8.47 1.17
C LYS A 94 -2.36 8.21 2.23
N ILE A 95 -3.63 8.17 1.83
CA ILE A 95 -4.75 7.77 2.69
C ILE A 95 -4.57 6.34 3.21
N ILE A 96 -4.15 5.39 2.37
CA ILE A 96 -3.90 4.01 2.81
C ILE A 96 -2.85 3.99 3.94
N SER A 97 -1.75 4.74 3.80
CA SER A 97 -0.76 4.85 4.88
C SER A 97 -1.34 5.42 6.18
N GLN A 98 -2.37 6.25 6.10
CA GLN A 98 -3.01 6.83 7.30
C GLN A 98 -3.99 5.85 7.95
N ILE A 99 -4.76 5.10 7.16
CA ILE A 99 -5.68 4.07 7.66
C ILE A 99 -4.88 2.85 8.16
N PHE A 100 -3.81 2.51 7.46
CA PHE A 100 -2.97 1.34 7.67
C PHE A 100 -1.46 1.70 7.72
N PRO A 101 -0.98 2.36 8.79
CA PRO A 101 0.42 2.79 8.88
C PRO A 101 1.45 1.69 8.63
N ALA A 102 1.20 0.48 9.15
CA ALA A 102 2.11 -0.66 9.02
C ALA A 102 1.73 -1.66 7.91
N TYR A 103 0.60 -1.46 7.22
CA TYR A 103 0.01 -2.51 6.38
C TYR A 103 -0.22 -2.10 4.92
N LYS A 104 0.35 -0.98 4.47
CA LYS A 104 0.23 -0.55 3.07
C LYS A 104 0.78 -1.61 2.10
N SER A 105 2.03 -2.02 2.27
CA SER A 105 2.67 -3.04 1.42
C SER A 105 1.98 -4.42 1.51
N PRO A 106 1.67 -4.94 2.72
CA PRO A 106 0.84 -6.14 2.88
C PRO A 106 -0.52 -6.07 2.18
N LEU A 107 -1.25 -4.95 2.29
CA LEU A 107 -2.54 -4.75 1.62
C LEU A 107 -2.39 -4.83 0.10
N LEU A 108 -1.44 -4.09 -0.48
CA LEU A 108 -1.24 -4.10 -1.92
C LEU A 108 -0.82 -5.49 -2.42
N SER A 109 0.05 -6.18 -1.69
CA SER A 109 0.47 -7.55 -2.03
C SER A 109 -0.70 -8.54 -1.97
N MET A 110 -1.51 -8.44 -0.91
CA MET A 110 -2.68 -9.28 -0.70
C MET A 110 -3.72 -9.05 -1.80
N ILE A 111 -4.07 -7.80 -2.12
CA ILE A 111 -5.04 -7.46 -3.16
C ILE A 111 -4.54 -7.92 -4.53
N GLY A 112 -3.28 -7.65 -4.86
CA GLY A 112 -2.72 -8.09 -6.14
C GLY A 112 -2.74 -9.61 -6.31
N SER A 113 -2.48 -10.35 -5.23
CA SER A 113 -2.60 -11.82 -5.20
C SER A 113 -4.05 -12.30 -5.26
N TYR A 114 -4.95 -11.62 -4.57
CA TYR A 114 -6.38 -11.94 -4.51
C TYR A 114 -7.07 -11.74 -5.86
N ALA A 115 -6.86 -10.59 -6.50
CA ALA A 115 -7.46 -10.24 -7.78
C ALA A 115 -6.64 -10.68 -9.00
N ASN A 116 -5.47 -11.29 -8.76
CA ASN A 116 -4.50 -11.68 -9.78
C ASN A 116 -4.08 -10.51 -10.71
N THR A 117 -4.01 -9.29 -10.16
CA THR A 117 -3.72 -8.08 -10.92
C THR A 117 -2.24 -7.72 -10.91
N SER A 118 -1.81 -6.90 -11.88
CA SER A 118 -0.46 -6.35 -11.89
C SER A 118 -0.25 -5.39 -10.71
N LYS A 119 1.02 -5.15 -10.34
CA LYS A 119 1.35 -4.21 -9.25
C LYS A 119 0.82 -2.81 -9.56
N ASN A 120 0.91 -2.38 -10.82
CA ASN A 120 0.45 -1.07 -11.26
C ASN A 120 -1.08 -0.95 -11.13
N VAL A 121 -1.81 -1.94 -11.65
CA VAL A 121 -3.28 -2.01 -11.52
C VAL A 121 -3.68 -1.97 -10.05
N THR A 122 -3.01 -2.76 -9.20
CA THR A 122 -3.28 -2.81 -7.76
C THR A 122 -3.05 -1.47 -7.09
N VAL A 123 -1.96 -0.78 -7.43
CA VAL A 123 -1.61 0.53 -6.90
C VAL A 123 -2.69 1.57 -7.26
N ILE A 124 -3.06 1.64 -8.55
CA ILE A 124 -4.05 2.60 -9.05
C ILE A 124 -5.42 2.32 -8.43
N THR A 125 -5.89 1.08 -8.52
CA THR A 125 -7.18 0.66 -7.96
C THR A 125 -7.23 0.90 -6.46
N SER A 126 -6.15 0.60 -5.73
CA SER A 126 -6.11 0.80 -4.28
C SER A 126 -6.17 2.27 -3.90
N GLY A 127 -5.35 3.10 -4.55
CA GLY A 127 -5.36 4.54 -4.32
C GLY A 127 -6.72 5.15 -4.65
N LEU A 128 -7.23 4.88 -5.84
CA LEU A 128 -8.47 5.47 -6.32
C LEU A 128 -9.67 5.06 -5.46
N THR A 129 -9.76 3.78 -5.08
CA THR A 129 -10.79 3.28 -4.15
C THR A 129 -10.68 3.97 -2.79
N SER A 130 -9.47 4.18 -2.28
CA SER A 130 -9.24 4.85 -1.00
C SER A 130 -9.70 6.30 -1.02
N SER A 131 -9.38 7.03 -2.09
CA SER A 131 -9.81 8.42 -2.25
C SER A 131 -11.33 8.52 -2.36
N LEU A 132 -11.97 7.66 -3.16
CA LEU A 132 -13.43 7.63 -3.29
C LEU A 132 -14.13 7.30 -1.97
N LEU A 133 -13.57 6.37 -1.18
CA LEU A 133 -14.12 6.02 0.13
C LEU A 133 -14.05 7.19 1.12
N ILE A 134 -12.91 7.89 1.17
CA ILE A 134 -12.75 9.07 2.03
C ILE A 134 -13.63 10.22 1.55
N ASP A 135 -13.79 10.40 0.24
CA ASP A 135 -14.70 11.37 -0.35
C ASP A 135 -16.16 11.12 0.05
N LEU A 136 -16.61 9.86 -0.06
CA LEU A 136 -17.93 9.43 0.41
C LEU A 136 -18.14 9.73 1.90
N LEU A 137 -17.19 9.36 2.74
CA LEU A 137 -17.27 9.59 4.19
C LEU A 137 -17.21 11.08 4.52
N GLY A 138 -16.37 11.85 3.83
CA GLY A 138 -16.26 13.29 4.01
C GLY A 138 -17.52 14.04 3.62
N ASN A 139 -18.14 13.67 2.50
CA ASN A 139 -19.42 14.21 2.08
C ASN A 139 -20.53 13.85 3.09
N LYS A 140 -20.57 12.61 3.56
CA LYS A 140 -21.53 12.16 4.59
C LYS A 140 -21.36 12.94 5.90
N ILE A 141 -20.12 13.12 6.36
CA ILE A 141 -19.82 13.91 7.57
C ILE A 141 -20.25 15.36 7.39
N SER A 142 -19.98 15.96 6.23
CA SER A 142 -20.26 17.37 5.96
C SER A 142 -21.75 17.64 5.75
N SER A 143 -22.45 16.77 5.03
CA SER A 143 -23.89 16.91 4.73
C SER A 143 -24.77 16.72 5.96
N GLU A 144 -24.41 15.80 6.85
CA GLU A 144 -25.18 15.51 8.08
C GLU A 144 -24.61 16.18 9.33
N ASN A 145 -23.60 17.03 9.18
CA ASN A 145 -22.88 17.68 10.28
C ASN A 145 -22.43 16.69 11.37
N MET A 146 -21.97 15.52 10.95
CA MET A 146 -21.57 14.46 11.87
C MET A 146 -20.37 14.88 12.71
N ASP A 147 -20.39 14.49 13.98
CA ASP A 147 -19.21 14.53 14.82
C ASP A 147 -18.43 13.20 14.81
N LYS A 148 -17.41 13.12 15.65
CA LYS A 148 -16.54 11.94 15.77
C LYS A 148 -17.33 10.71 16.23
N ASP A 149 -18.28 10.88 17.17
CA ASP A 149 -19.05 9.78 17.73
C ASP A 149 -20.11 9.28 16.74
N ASP A 150 -20.69 10.19 15.95
CA ASP A 150 -21.57 9.85 14.82
C ASP A 150 -20.83 9.02 13.75
N LEU A 151 -19.59 9.38 13.41
CA LEU A 151 -18.78 8.60 12.46
C LEU A 151 -18.47 7.20 13.01
N ILE A 152 -18.10 7.10 14.29
CA ILE A 152 -17.85 5.82 14.95
C ILE A 152 -19.10 4.94 14.87
N TYR A 153 -20.25 5.51 15.23
CA TYR A 153 -21.53 4.84 15.15
C TYR A 153 -21.80 4.35 13.72
N TYR A 154 -21.71 5.25 12.74
CA TYR A 154 -21.95 4.96 11.34
C TYR A 154 -21.07 3.81 10.83
N LEU A 155 -19.75 3.86 11.07
CA LEU A 155 -18.83 2.81 10.62
C LEU A 155 -19.10 1.46 11.31
N LYS A 156 -19.41 1.45 12.61
CA LYS A 156 -19.71 0.19 13.33
C LYS A 156 -20.96 -0.52 12.82
N GLN A 157 -21.97 0.21 12.34
CA GLN A 157 -23.17 -0.39 11.73
C GLN A 157 -22.86 -1.22 10.48
N HIS A 158 -21.71 -0.99 9.85
CA HIS A 158 -21.30 -1.65 8.61
C HIS A 158 -20.50 -2.94 8.84
N HIS A 159 -20.25 -3.31 10.10
CA HIS A 159 -19.48 -4.51 10.42
C HIS A 159 -20.20 -5.80 10.02
N GLU A 160 -21.47 -5.96 10.38
CA GLU A 160 -22.25 -7.14 9.97
C GLU A 160 -22.40 -7.21 8.45
N LEU A 161 -22.65 -6.06 7.80
CA LEU A 161 -22.71 -5.98 6.33
C LEU A 161 -21.38 -6.36 5.67
N LEU A 162 -20.26 -5.96 6.24
CA LEU A 162 -18.93 -6.37 5.78
C LEU A 162 -18.78 -7.89 5.85
N LEU A 163 -19.14 -8.51 6.98
CA LEU A 163 -19.03 -9.96 7.14
C LEU A 163 -19.94 -10.75 6.18
N GLN A 164 -21.09 -10.17 5.81
CA GLN A 164 -22.04 -10.79 4.89
C GLN A 164 -21.64 -10.63 3.41
N GLN A 165 -21.10 -9.47 3.02
CA GLN A 165 -20.81 -9.16 1.62
C GLN A 165 -19.36 -9.44 1.21
N ALA A 166 -18.41 -9.45 2.15
CA ALA A 166 -17.02 -9.74 1.82
C ALA A 166 -16.86 -11.24 1.45
N PRO A 167 -16.22 -11.55 0.32
CA PRO A 167 -15.95 -12.93 -0.06
C PRO A 167 -15.11 -13.66 0.99
N GLU A 168 -15.47 -14.90 1.32
CA GLU A 168 -14.76 -15.72 2.32
C GLU A 168 -13.26 -15.85 1.99
N SER A 169 -12.94 -16.08 0.71
CA SER A 169 -11.55 -16.16 0.22
C SER A 169 -10.74 -14.86 0.38
N LEU A 170 -11.41 -13.71 0.47
CA LEU A 170 -10.76 -12.44 0.81
C LEU A 170 -10.55 -12.34 2.32
N MET A 171 -11.57 -12.68 3.11
CA MET A 171 -11.53 -12.64 4.57
C MET A 171 -10.38 -13.48 5.12
N GLU A 172 -10.21 -14.71 4.61
CA GLU A 172 -9.11 -15.62 4.97
C GLU A 172 -7.71 -15.01 4.77
N LYS A 173 -7.54 -14.15 3.76
CA LYS A 173 -6.28 -13.47 3.47
C LYS A 173 -6.13 -12.17 4.26
N MET A 174 -7.22 -11.42 4.38
CA MET A 174 -7.28 -10.09 4.96
C MET A 174 -7.02 -10.10 6.47
N ILE A 175 -7.62 -11.04 7.20
CA ILE A 175 -7.48 -11.14 8.65
C ILE A 175 -6.02 -11.32 9.10
N PRO A 176 -5.27 -12.32 8.58
CA PRO A 176 -3.88 -12.50 8.96
C PRO A 176 -2.95 -11.43 8.36
N ALA A 177 -3.18 -10.99 7.12
CA ALA A 177 -2.30 -10.04 6.46
C ALA A 177 -2.32 -8.64 7.09
N LEU A 178 -3.44 -8.26 7.72
CA LEU A 178 -3.65 -6.90 8.21
C LEU A 178 -3.86 -6.81 9.72
N GLY A 179 -3.79 -7.94 10.44
CA GLY A 179 -3.99 -7.96 11.89
C GLY A 179 -5.43 -7.57 12.27
N LEU A 180 -6.42 -8.15 11.59
CA LEU A 180 -7.83 -7.85 11.78
C LEU A 180 -8.58 -8.94 12.57
N GLN A 181 -7.89 -9.63 13.47
CA GLN A 181 -8.47 -10.72 14.30
C GLN A 181 -9.66 -10.22 15.14
N GLU A 182 -9.60 -8.96 15.56
CA GLU A 182 -10.66 -8.29 16.31
C GLU A 182 -11.97 -8.19 15.52
N LEU A 183 -11.95 -8.22 14.19
CA LEU A 183 -13.19 -8.15 13.41
C LEU A 183 -14.09 -9.38 13.61
N ILE A 184 -13.53 -10.56 13.86
CA ILE A 184 -14.35 -11.76 14.10
C ILE A 184 -14.76 -11.87 15.57
N ASN A 185 -13.88 -11.41 16.47
CA ASN A 185 -14.04 -11.61 17.92
C ASN A 185 -14.83 -10.49 18.60
N THR A 186 -15.01 -9.34 17.95
CA THR A 186 -15.79 -8.23 18.52
C THR A 186 -17.28 -8.57 18.46
N LYS A 187 -17.85 -9.04 19.57
CA LYS A 187 -19.30 -8.91 19.79
C LYS A 187 -19.62 -7.42 19.83
N ILE A 188 -20.13 -6.88 18.74
CA ILE A 188 -20.60 -5.51 18.70
C ILE A 188 -21.81 -5.43 19.61
N VAL A 189 -21.64 -4.81 20.78
CA VAL A 189 -22.76 -4.30 21.55
C VAL A 189 -23.40 -3.26 20.64
N ALA A 190 -24.61 -3.54 20.15
CA ALA A 190 -25.37 -2.66 19.27
C ALA A 190 -25.23 -1.21 19.78
N PRO A 191 -24.55 -0.32 19.05
CA PRO A 191 -24.23 0.97 19.61
C PRO A 191 -25.56 1.71 19.80
N LYS A 192 -25.78 2.27 21.00
CA LYS A 192 -26.86 3.22 21.19
C LYS A 192 -26.50 4.45 20.37
N LYS A 193 -27.38 4.86 19.46
CA LYS A 193 -27.26 6.11 18.73
C LYS A 193 -27.05 7.23 19.76
N PRO A 194 -26.07 8.14 19.59
CA PRO A 194 -25.99 9.33 20.43
C PRO A 194 -27.35 10.03 20.35
N GLU A 195 -27.99 10.21 21.50
CA GLU A 195 -29.25 10.95 21.56
C GLU A 195 -29.01 12.32 20.92
N ALA A 196 -29.82 12.66 19.92
CA ALA A 196 -29.75 13.95 19.26
C ALA A 196 -29.73 15.04 20.33
N LYS A 197 -28.81 16.00 20.21
CA LYS A 197 -28.83 17.22 21.03
C LYS A 197 -30.17 17.91 20.79
N ALA A 198 -31.14 17.60 21.65
CA ALA A 198 -32.40 18.29 21.73
C ALA A 198 -32.09 19.68 22.30
N THR A 199 -32.43 20.67 21.50
CA THR A 199 -32.56 22.07 21.85
C THR A 199 -33.23 22.22 23.21
N GLU A 200 -32.69 23.14 24.02
CA GLU A 200 -33.29 23.61 25.27
C GLU A 200 -34.79 23.90 25.08
N GLU A 201 -35.62 23.14 25.77
CA GLU A 201 -36.95 23.60 26.19
C GLU A 201 -37.12 23.27 27.68
N GLU A 202 -37.33 24.37 28.41
CA GLU A 202 -37.57 24.48 29.83
C GLU A 202 -38.92 23.82 30.18
N ALA A 203 -38.92 22.78 31.02
CA ALA A 203 -40.16 22.22 31.57
C ALA A 203 -39.99 21.77 33.03
N VAL A 204 -40.39 22.71 33.89
CA VAL A 204 -40.91 22.65 35.26
C VAL A 204 -41.01 21.27 35.95
N VAL A 205 -40.39 21.22 37.14
CA VAL A 205 -40.43 20.16 38.17
C VAL A 205 -41.86 19.86 38.68
N PRO A 206 -42.10 18.70 39.32
CA PRO A 206 -42.36 18.81 40.76
C PRO A 206 -41.62 17.81 41.65
N THR A 207 -41.26 18.36 42.80
CA THR A 207 -40.60 17.86 44.00
C THR A 207 -41.26 16.65 44.66
N THR A 208 -40.45 15.70 45.15
CA THR A 208 -40.56 15.16 46.52
C THR A 208 -39.20 14.63 47.02
N SER A 209 -38.77 15.22 48.15
CA SER A 209 -37.81 14.85 49.21
C SER A 209 -37.13 13.46 49.13
N SER A 210 -35.86 13.29 49.54
CA SER A 210 -35.41 13.57 50.91
C SER A 210 -33.89 13.44 51.14
N PHE A 211 -33.44 14.28 52.08
CA PHE A 211 -32.34 14.10 53.03
C PHE A 211 -30.93 14.61 52.69
N SER A 212 -30.40 15.27 53.71
CA SER A 212 -29.31 16.23 53.80
C SER A 212 -27.96 15.62 54.13
N GLU A 213 -26.88 16.25 53.68
CA GLU A 213 -25.81 16.65 54.60
C GLU A 213 -25.06 17.86 54.01
N GLY A 214 -24.98 18.93 54.79
CA GLY A 214 -24.46 20.21 54.37
C GLY A 214 -22.96 20.35 54.58
N TYR A 215 -22.34 21.15 53.74
CA TYR A 215 -21.28 22.08 54.13
C TYR A 215 -21.35 23.28 53.17
N ASN A 216 -21.75 24.43 53.72
CA ASN A 216 -21.45 25.73 53.11
C ASN A 216 -19.96 26.01 53.36
N ASN A 217 -19.23 26.49 52.36
CA ASN A 217 -18.44 27.71 52.55
C ASN A 217 -18.10 28.42 51.24
N ASP A 218 -18.03 29.73 51.38
CA ASP A 218 -17.97 30.78 50.38
C ASP A 218 -16.72 30.83 49.49
N SER A 219 -16.92 31.57 48.39
CA SER A 219 -15.97 32.32 47.58
C SER A 219 -14.60 32.64 48.21
N SER A 220 -13.53 32.53 47.42
CA SER A 220 -12.63 33.66 47.13
C SER A 220 -11.45 33.23 46.24
N SER A 221 -11.23 34.04 45.21
CA SER A 221 -10.05 34.10 44.38
C SER A 221 -8.87 34.72 45.15
N GLU A 222 -7.76 34.01 45.30
CA GLU A 222 -6.48 34.63 45.70
C GLU A 222 -5.30 33.90 45.02
N THR A 223 -4.56 34.67 44.24
CA THR A 223 -3.32 34.35 43.54
C THR A 223 -2.18 34.05 44.52
N PHE A 224 -1.61 32.84 44.45
CA PHE A 224 -0.34 32.53 45.14
C PHE A 224 0.73 32.07 44.15
N PHE A 225 1.61 33.01 43.76
CA PHE A 225 2.84 32.72 43.03
C PHE A 225 3.84 31.99 43.93
N ASN A 226 3.91 30.67 43.77
CA ASN A 226 4.80 29.80 44.52
C ASN A 226 6.22 29.84 43.91
N LYS A 227 7.23 30.29 44.67
CA LYS A 227 8.64 30.46 44.24
C LYS A 227 9.28 29.18 43.66
N LYS A 228 8.71 28.01 43.96
CA LYS A 228 9.10 26.70 43.41
C LYS A 228 8.59 26.43 41.99
N VAL A 229 7.44 27.00 41.61
CA VAL A 229 6.89 26.89 40.24
C VAL A 229 7.72 27.76 39.27
N LEU A 230 8.18 28.92 39.73
CA LEU A 230 9.06 29.79 38.94
C LEU A 230 10.42 29.13 38.66
N LEU A 231 10.97 28.37 39.63
CA LEU A 231 12.23 27.66 39.44
C LEU A 231 12.08 26.45 38.49
N GLY A 232 10.94 25.76 38.53
CA GLY A 232 10.60 24.69 37.58
C GLY A 232 10.44 25.21 36.15
N LEU A 233 9.77 26.36 35.97
CA LEU A 233 9.64 27.00 34.66
C LEU A 233 10.97 27.51 34.10
N LEU A 234 11.88 28.01 34.96
CA LEU A 234 13.20 28.47 34.53
C LEU A 234 14.07 27.30 34.05
N ALA A 235 14.00 26.15 34.72
CA ALA A 235 14.71 24.94 34.29
C ALA A 235 14.16 24.39 32.96
N LEU A 236 12.83 24.44 32.77
CA LEU A 236 12.19 24.05 31.50
C LEU A 236 12.57 25.01 30.35
N ALA A 237 12.63 26.31 30.63
CA ALA A 237 13.02 27.32 29.64
C ALA A 237 14.50 27.18 29.25
N LEU A 238 15.39 26.82 30.18
CA LEU A 238 16.79 26.53 29.88
C LEU A 238 16.95 25.25 29.05
N LEU A 239 16.22 24.18 29.37
CA LEU A 239 16.22 22.95 28.58
C LEU A 239 15.67 23.18 27.17
N GLY A 240 14.57 23.94 27.04
CA GLY A 240 14.00 24.33 25.75
C GLY A 240 14.95 25.22 24.93
N GLY A 241 15.65 26.14 25.59
CA GLY A 241 16.66 27.00 24.95
C GLY A 241 17.87 26.21 24.44
N ILE A 242 18.34 25.21 25.19
CA ILE A 242 19.44 24.33 24.76
C ILE A 242 19.02 23.46 23.57
N LEU A 243 17.81 22.88 23.61
CA LEU A 243 17.26 22.10 22.49
C LEU A 243 17.07 22.96 21.24
N TYR A 244 16.56 24.19 21.38
CA TYR A 244 16.40 25.12 20.26
C TYR A 244 17.76 25.56 19.70
N PHE A 245 18.74 25.84 20.55
CA PHE A 245 20.09 26.22 20.11
C PHE A 245 20.80 25.09 19.36
N PHE A 246 20.59 23.83 19.77
CA PHE A 246 21.12 22.66 19.07
C PHE A 246 20.38 22.37 17.76
N TRP A 247 19.05 22.53 17.72
CA TRP A 247 18.27 22.40 16.49
C TRP A 247 18.60 23.50 15.46
N ALA A 248 18.82 24.73 15.91
CA ALA A 248 19.18 25.86 15.04
C ALA A 248 20.62 25.78 14.49
N LYS A 249 21.51 25.01 15.12
CA LYS A 249 22.94 24.89 14.74
C LYS A 249 23.29 23.58 14.04
N SER A 250 22.45 22.56 14.11
CA SER A 250 22.70 21.27 13.44
C SER A 250 21.38 20.66 13.00
N GLY A 251 21.13 20.67 11.69
CA GLY A 251 19.95 20.06 11.07
C GLY A 251 19.96 18.53 11.04
N ASP A 252 20.51 17.87 12.06
CA ASP A 252 20.38 16.43 12.24
C ASP A 252 20.69 16.07 13.71
N PHE A 253 19.72 15.46 14.41
CA PHE A 253 19.87 14.95 15.77
C PHE A 253 19.46 13.48 15.82
N SER A 254 20.44 12.60 15.58
CA SER A 254 20.34 11.15 15.75
C SER A 254 20.65 10.77 17.20
N PHE A 255 19.62 10.51 18.01
CA PHE A 255 19.79 10.11 19.42
C PHE A 255 19.80 8.59 19.67
N PHE A 256 19.97 7.78 18.63
CA PHE A 256 20.15 6.33 18.76
C PHE A 256 21.29 5.85 17.86
N SER A 257 22.53 5.96 18.34
CA SER A 257 23.65 5.20 17.80
C SER A 257 23.88 3.98 18.68
N LYS A 258 23.15 2.91 18.39
CA LYS A 258 23.58 1.56 18.74
C LYS A 258 23.95 0.85 17.45
N GLU A 259 25.22 0.49 17.39
CA GLU A 259 25.90 -0.20 16.29
C GLU A 259 25.33 -1.62 16.15
N GLU A 260 24.40 -1.80 15.21
CA GLU A 260 23.97 -3.10 14.70
C GLU A 260 23.99 -3.04 13.16
N ALA A 261 24.45 -4.13 12.54
CA ALA A 261 24.77 -4.28 11.13
C ALA A 261 23.68 -3.78 10.16
N PRO A 262 24.05 -3.32 8.94
CA PRO A 262 23.10 -2.77 7.98
C PRO A 262 22.16 -3.88 7.48
N VAL A 263 20.99 -3.95 8.08
CA VAL A 263 19.81 -4.48 7.39
C VAL A 263 19.38 -3.36 6.46
N GLU A 264 19.63 -3.51 5.16
CA GLU A 264 19.08 -2.63 4.12
C GLU A 264 17.55 -2.65 4.22
N SER A 265 16.98 -1.73 4.99
CA SER A 265 15.58 -1.35 4.89
C SER A 265 15.42 -0.60 3.58
N ILE A 266 15.00 -1.33 2.54
CA ILE A 266 14.63 -0.74 1.25
C ILE A 266 13.44 0.19 1.49
N ASP A 267 13.61 1.48 1.18
CA ASP A 267 12.54 2.49 1.23
C ASP A 267 11.36 2.07 0.35
N GLU A 268 10.28 1.63 0.99
CA GLU A 268 9.02 1.19 0.36
C GLU A 268 8.34 2.31 -0.44
N GLU A 269 8.67 3.57 -0.14
CA GLU A 269 8.14 4.78 -0.79
C GLU A 269 8.69 4.97 -2.22
N LEU A 270 9.94 4.59 -2.47
CA LEU A 270 10.56 4.65 -3.80
C LEU A 270 9.99 3.62 -4.78
N MET A 271 9.32 2.58 -4.28
CA MET A 271 8.68 1.55 -5.10
C MET A 271 7.27 1.93 -5.58
N PHE A 272 6.68 2.99 -5.02
CA PHE A 272 5.33 3.47 -5.34
C PHE A 272 5.36 4.58 -6.40
N ALA A 273 6.33 5.52 -6.29
CA ALA A 273 6.51 6.61 -7.25
C ALA A 273 6.74 6.11 -8.70
N ASP A 274 7.49 5.01 -8.86
CA ASP A 274 7.86 4.40 -10.16
C ASP A 274 6.66 3.81 -10.92
N SER A 275 5.54 3.49 -10.25
CA SER A 275 4.34 2.98 -10.92
C SER A 275 3.46 4.11 -11.50
N LEU A 276 3.49 5.30 -10.89
CA LEU A 276 2.72 6.47 -11.35
C LEU A 276 3.45 7.24 -12.45
N ASP A 277 4.78 7.37 -12.39
CA ASP A 277 5.61 8.07 -13.40
C ASP A 277 5.55 7.45 -14.81
N ARG A 278 5.10 6.19 -14.93
CA ARG A 278 5.05 5.45 -16.20
C ARG A 278 3.86 5.78 -17.08
N LEU A 279 2.83 6.44 -16.56
CA LEU A 279 1.67 6.86 -17.36
C LEU A 279 1.86 8.24 -18.00
N SER A 280 2.75 9.07 -17.46
CA SER A 280 3.00 10.44 -17.93
C SER A 280 3.98 10.51 -19.11
N LYS A 281 4.62 9.40 -19.53
CA LYS A 281 5.69 9.43 -20.54
C LYS A 281 5.51 8.56 -21.78
N ASP A 282 4.35 7.94 -21.99
CA ASP A 282 4.10 7.19 -23.22
C ASP A 282 2.79 7.61 -23.91
N SER A 283 2.91 8.67 -24.70
CA SER A 283 2.01 8.96 -25.81
C SER A 283 2.84 9.10 -27.08
N VAL A 284 3.57 8.05 -27.46
CA VAL A 284 4.06 7.92 -28.83
C VAL A 284 3.11 6.98 -29.57
N LYS A 285 2.45 7.54 -30.58
CA LYS A 285 1.54 6.87 -31.50
C LYS A 285 2.16 5.56 -32.02
N VAL A 286 1.55 4.42 -31.69
CA VAL A 286 1.80 3.15 -32.37
C VAL A 286 1.17 3.26 -33.75
N ASN A 287 2.00 3.58 -34.75
CA ASN A 287 1.62 3.42 -36.14
C ASN A 287 1.79 1.93 -36.46
N VAL A 288 0.67 1.24 -36.65
CA VAL A 288 0.65 -0.15 -37.11
C VAL A 288 1.03 -0.15 -38.59
N SER A 289 2.28 -0.51 -38.89
CA SER A 289 2.64 -1.06 -40.20
C SER A 289 2.97 -2.53 -40.03
N ALA A 290 2.11 -3.36 -40.62
CA ALA A 290 2.43 -4.73 -40.98
C ALA A 290 3.56 -4.71 -42.01
N ASP A 291 4.65 -5.45 -41.73
CA ASP A 291 5.31 -6.41 -42.63
C ASP A 291 6.64 -6.87 -41.99
N SER A 292 7.10 -8.05 -42.39
CA SER A 292 8.39 -8.69 -42.09
C SER A 292 8.43 -9.67 -40.92
N SER A 293 7.85 -10.84 -41.19
CA SER A 293 8.37 -12.13 -40.76
C SER A 293 9.86 -12.31 -41.13
N LYS A 294 10.75 -12.43 -40.13
CA LYS A 294 11.84 -13.43 -40.00
C LYS A 294 12.81 -13.07 -38.86
N THR A 295 13.31 -14.13 -38.21
CA THR A 295 14.53 -14.19 -37.35
C THR A 295 14.50 -13.74 -35.88
N VAL A 296 13.62 -14.29 -35.02
CA VAL A 296 13.92 -14.43 -33.57
C VAL A 296 13.25 -15.69 -32.97
N GLN A 297 13.72 -16.89 -33.32
CA GLN A 297 13.28 -18.12 -32.62
C GLN A 297 14.42 -19.14 -32.36
N ALA A 298 15.66 -18.83 -32.78
CA ALA A 298 16.79 -19.75 -32.67
C ALA A 298 17.62 -19.59 -31.38
N SER A 299 17.60 -18.43 -30.72
CA SER A 299 18.54 -18.12 -29.62
C SER A 299 18.04 -18.48 -28.20
N SER A 300 16.73 -18.59 -27.97
CA SER A 300 16.20 -18.92 -26.63
C SER A 300 16.42 -20.39 -26.24
N THR A 301 16.47 -21.29 -27.22
CA THR A 301 16.74 -22.72 -27.00
C THR A 301 18.20 -23.01 -26.68
N SER A 302 19.16 -22.27 -27.23
CA SER A 302 20.58 -22.62 -27.11
C SER A 302 21.17 -22.31 -25.72
N GLU A 303 20.87 -21.15 -25.16
CA GLU A 303 21.39 -20.73 -23.83
C GLU A 303 20.87 -21.62 -22.71
N PHE A 304 19.56 -21.92 -22.72
CA PHE A 304 18.94 -22.80 -21.73
C PHE A 304 19.44 -24.25 -21.85
N VAL A 305 19.65 -24.76 -23.07
CA VAL A 305 20.20 -26.11 -23.29
C VAL A 305 21.61 -26.24 -22.70
N VAL A 306 22.45 -25.22 -22.86
CA VAL A 306 23.81 -25.21 -22.28
C VAL A 306 23.76 -25.21 -20.74
N LEU A 307 22.90 -24.39 -20.13
CA LEU A 307 22.71 -24.40 -18.67
C LEU A 307 22.22 -25.78 -18.19
N LYS A 308 21.21 -26.35 -18.85
CA LYS A 308 20.64 -27.66 -18.50
C LYS A 308 21.68 -28.77 -18.60
N GLN A 309 22.50 -28.78 -19.65
CA GLN A 309 23.58 -29.75 -19.81
C GLN A 309 24.61 -29.61 -18.68
N TYR A 310 25.01 -28.38 -18.34
CA TYR A 310 25.96 -28.15 -17.26
C TYR A 310 25.42 -28.56 -15.89
N VAL A 311 24.15 -28.30 -15.59
CA VAL A 311 23.52 -28.68 -14.31
C VAL A 311 23.46 -30.21 -14.16
N ASN A 312 23.17 -30.93 -15.24
CA ASN A 312 23.06 -32.39 -15.20
C ASN A 312 24.42 -33.11 -15.26
N ASP A 313 25.48 -32.44 -15.70
CA ASP A 313 26.83 -33.00 -15.75
C ASP A 313 27.51 -32.90 -14.37
N LYS A 314 27.59 -34.04 -13.67
CA LYS A 314 28.21 -34.15 -12.34
C LYS A 314 29.75 -34.02 -12.36
N THR A 315 30.38 -34.07 -13.53
CA THR A 315 31.84 -34.00 -13.66
C THR A 315 32.37 -32.57 -13.66
N LYS A 316 31.53 -31.57 -13.96
CA LYS A 316 31.93 -30.16 -13.96
C LYS A 316 31.78 -29.53 -12.58
N GLY A 317 32.82 -28.87 -12.11
CA GLY A 317 32.83 -28.11 -10.85
C GLY A 317 31.78 -26.99 -10.82
N GLN A 318 31.47 -26.49 -9.63
CA GLN A 318 30.49 -25.43 -9.37
C GLN A 318 31.05 -24.03 -9.78
N GLY A 319 30.17 -23.04 -9.90
CA GLY A 319 30.56 -21.64 -10.09
C GLY A 319 30.59 -21.14 -11.53
N SER A 320 30.16 -21.91 -12.53
CA SER A 320 30.10 -21.44 -13.91
C SER A 320 29.00 -20.39 -14.13
N GLU A 321 29.30 -19.41 -14.97
CA GLU A 321 28.44 -18.28 -15.33
C GLU A 321 27.95 -18.43 -16.77
N PHE A 322 26.68 -18.12 -16.98
CA PHE A 322 26.00 -18.23 -18.27
C PHE A 322 25.32 -16.91 -18.60
N ASP A 323 25.58 -16.40 -19.80
CA ASP A 323 24.94 -15.22 -20.35
C ASP A 323 23.56 -15.60 -20.90
N PHE A 324 22.51 -14.87 -20.52
CA PHE A 324 21.14 -15.09 -20.99
C PHE A 324 20.64 -13.91 -21.82
N LYS A 325 21.11 -13.80 -23.07
CA LYS A 325 20.73 -12.72 -23.98
C LYS A 325 19.27 -12.79 -24.40
N SER A 326 18.66 -13.97 -24.29
CA SER A 326 17.23 -14.18 -24.47
C SER A 326 16.36 -13.55 -23.37
N ILE A 327 16.94 -13.22 -22.21
CA ILE A 327 16.25 -12.46 -21.16
C ILE A 327 16.53 -10.98 -21.37
N GLN A 328 15.53 -10.29 -21.89
CA GLN A 328 15.58 -8.87 -22.23
C GLN A 328 14.71 -8.05 -21.29
N TYR A 329 15.13 -6.81 -21.07
CA TYR A 329 14.38 -5.81 -20.34
C TYR A 329 13.77 -4.81 -21.31
N ILE A 330 12.60 -4.27 -20.95
CA ILE A 330 12.04 -3.11 -21.66
C ILE A 330 13.06 -1.96 -21.56
N ASP A 331 13.21 -1.16 -22.62
CA ASP A 331 14.22 -0.11 -22.69
C ASP A 331 14.10 0.86 -21.50
N LYS A 332 15.25 1.20 -20.90
CA LYS A 332 15.37 2.02 -19.68
C LYS A 332 14.52 1.56 -18.49
N SER A 333 14.05 0.31 -18.51
CA SER A 333 13.25 -0.29 -17.46
C SER A 333 13.96 -1.49 -16.84
N PHE A 334 13.41 -1.95 -15.71
CA PHE A 334 13.75 -3.22 -15.07
C PHE A 334 12.71 -4.32 -15.34
N ASP A 335 11.62 -4.01 -16.07
CA ASP A 335 10.64 -5.02 -16.44
C ASP A 335 11.17 -5.92 -17.53
N LEU A 336 10.75 -7.17 -17.45
CA LEU A 336 11.05 -8.19 -18.42
C LEU A 336 10.11 -8.07 -19.61
N THR A 337 10.62 -8.32 -20.81
CA THR A 337 9.76 -8.46 -21.99
C THR A 337 8.91 -9.73 -21.86
N ASN A 338 7.75 -9.77 -22.52
CA ASN A 338 6.89 -10.96 -22.55
C ASN A 338 7.63 -12.20 -23.09
N GLU A 339 8.58 -11.99 -24.01
CA GLU A 339 9.41 -13.05 -24.60
C GLU A 339 10.43 -13.65 -23.60
N SER A 340 10.77 -12.92 -22.54
CA SER A 340 11.72 -13.36 -21.52
C SER A 340 11.09 -14.32 -20.50
N ILE A 341 9.78 -14.24 -20.28
CA ILE A 341 9.07 -15.01 -19.26
C ILE A 341 9.16 -16.53 -19.51
N PRO A 342 8.92 -17.06 -20.72
CA PRO A 342 9.06 -18.50 -20.99
C PRO A 342 10.48 -19.06 -20.75
N VAL A 343 11.52 -18.23 -20.95
CA VAL A 343 12.92 -18.61 -20.67
C VAL A 343 13.13 -18.76 -19.17
N ILE A 344 12.65 -17.80 -18.38
CA ILE A 344 12.75 -17.83 -16.91
C ILE A 344 11.92 -18.98 -16.33
N ASP A 345 10.77 -19.28 -16.92
CA ASP A 345 9.95 -20.44 -16.56
C ASP A 345 10.69 -21.76 -16.78
N SER A 346 11.45 -21.86 -17.86
CA SER A 346 12.27 -23.03 -18.15
C SER A 346 13.40 -23.20 -17.11
N ILE A 347 14.01 -22.09 -16.67
CA ILE A 347 15.00 -22.08 -15.59
C ILE A 347 14.35 -22.52 -14.27
N ALA A 348 13.16 -22.01 -13.94
CA ALA A 348 12.43 -22.44 -12.75
C ALA A 348 12.14 -23.95 -12.77
N GLY A 349 11.72 -24.49 -13.91
CA GLY A 349 11.53 -25.93 -14.11
C GLY A 349 12.81 -26.73 -13.83
N LEU A 350 13.96 -26.26 -14.32
CA LEU A 350 15.25 -26.89 -14.05
C LEU A 350 15.63 -26.84 -12.56
N MET A 351 15.36 -25.73 -11.87
CA MET A 351 15.59 -25.58 -10.43
C MET A 351 14.67 -26.46 -9.59
N ASN A 352 13.41 -26.62 -9.99
CA ASN A 352 12.47 -27.48 -9.28
C ASN A 352 12.80 -28.96 -9.48
N ALA A 353 13.27 -29.35 -10.67
CA ALA A 353 13.77 -30.70 -10.94
C ALA A 353 15.06 -31.03 -10.16
N ASN A 354 15.86 -30.03 -9.79
CA ASN A 354 17.12 -30.19 -9.07
C ASN A 354 17.08 -29.47 -7.73
N GLY A 355 16.58 -30.13 -6.67
CA GLY A 355 16.36 -29.50 -5.35
C GLY A 355 17.59 -28.85 -4.69
N ARG A 356 18.81 -29.24 -5.08
CA ARG A 356 20.09 -28.70 -4.57
C ARG A 356 20.63 -27.53 -5.39
N LEU A 357 20.05 -27.23 -6.55
CA LEU A 357 20.51 -26.18 -7.44
C LEU A 357 20.32 -24.80 -6.79
N GLN A 358 21.40 -24.06 -6.62
CA GLN A 358 21.40 -22.67 -6.20
C GLN A 358 22.01 -21.80 -7.29
N ILE A 359 21.39 -20.65 -7.54
CA ILE A 359 21.86 -19.73 -8.56
C ILE A 359 22.02 -18.32 -8.00
N LYS A 360 22.93 -17.56 -8.62
CA LYS A 360 23.04 -16.12 -8.45
C LYS A 360 22.73 -15.43 -9.77
N ILE A 361 21.80 -14.50 -9.74
CA ILE A 361 21.39 -13.68 -10.87
C ILE A 361 22.10 -12.35 -10.76
N THR A 362 22.86 -12.00 -11.79
CA THR A 362 23.58 -10.74 -11.86
C THR A 362 23.10 -9.99 -13.08
N ALA A 363 22.48 -8.82 -12.91
CA ALA A 363 22.00 -8.01 -14.03
C ALA A 363 22.92 -6.81 -14.30
N PHE A 364 22.93 -6.38 -15.55
CA PHE A 364 23.82 -5.34 -16.06
C PHE A 364 23.03 -4.28 -16.83
N SER A 365 23.65 -3.11 -17.01
CA SER A 365 23.13 -2.00 -17.81
C SER A 365 24.30 -1.24 -18.43
N GLU A 366 24.06 -0.59 -19.58
CA GLU A 366 25.10 0.15 -20.32
C GLU A 366 25.67 1.34 -19.52
N GLY A 367 24.91 1.86 -18.55
CA GLY A 367 25.35 2.91 -17.62
C GLY A 367 25.91 2.39 -16.30
N GLY A 368 25.84 1.08 -16.04
CA GLY A 368 26.30 0.49 -14.79
C GLY A 368 25.55 0.92 -13.53
N ASP A 369 24.33 1.45 -13.65
CA ASP A 369 23.53 1.90 -12.51
C ASP A 369 23.19 0.71 -11.60
N GLN A 370 23.79 0.72 -10.41
CA GLN A 370 23.63 -0.33 -9.42
C GLN A 370 22.17 -0.49 -8.95
N LYS A 371 21.42 0.61 -8.84
CA LYS A 371 20.01 0.57 -8.43
C LYS A 371 19.16 -0.09 -9.50
N LEU A 372 19.33 0.33 -10.76
CA LEU A 372 18.62 -0.27 -11.91
C LEU A 372 18.97 -1.75 -12.09
N ASN A 373 20.26 -2.08 -12.01
CA ASN A 373 20.74 -3.45 -12.12
C ASN A 373 20.20 -4.36 -11.01
N ASN A 374 20.20 -3.88 -9.76
CA ASN A 374 19.56 -4.61 -8.67
C ASN A 374 18.08 -4.87 -8.98
N LYS A 375 17.32 -3.84 -9.36
CA LYS A 375 15.90 -4.00 -9.74
C LYS A 375 15.70 -5.03 -10.85
N ARG A 376 16.57 -5.05 -11.86
CA ARG A 376 16.56 -6.02 -12.97
C ARG A 376 16.81 -7.45 -12.50
N ALA A 377 17.83 -7.66 -11.69
CA ALA A 377 18.12 -8.98 -11.12
C ALA A 377 16.97 -9.49 -10.24
N PHE A 378 16.37 -8.59 -9.45
CA PHE A 378 15.21 -8.91 -8.62
C PHE A 378 13.94 -9.19 -9.45
N ALA A 379 13.77 -8.58 -10.63
CA ALA A 379 12.66 -8.90 -11.53
C ALA A 379 12.71 -10.37 -11.98
N VAL A 380 13.89 -10.86 -12.39
CA VAL A 380 14.09 -12.28 -12.73
C VAL A 380 13.84 -13.17 -11.50
N LYS A 381 14.43 -12.83 -10.33
CA LYS A 381 14.21 -13.56 -9.08
C LYS A 381 12.73 -13.67 -8.74
N LYS A 382 11.96 -12.60 -8.89
CA LYS A 382 10.51 -12.57 -8.59
C LYS A 382 9.72 -13.55 -9.46
N VAL A 383 10.08 -13.69 -10.75
CA VAL A 383 9.43 -14.67 -11.64
C VAL A 383 9.75 -16.09 -11.18
N LEU A 384 10.99 -16.39 -10.81
CA LEU A 384 11.37 -17.71 -10.28
C LEU A 384 10.63 -18.05 -8.98
N LEU A 385 10.51 -17.09 -8.05
CA LEU A 385 9.77 -17.27 -6.79
C LEU A 385 8.28 -17.60 -7.05
N ARG A 386 7.64 -16.89 -7.99
CA ARG A 386 6.25 -17.16 -8.40
C ARG A 386 6.06 -18.57 -8.98
N LYS A 387 7.12 -19.16 -9.53
CA LYS A 387 7.15 -20.54 -10.05
C LYS A 387 7.56 -21.59 -9.01
N GLY A 388 7.56 -21.21 -7.73
CA GLY A 388 7.75 -22.12 -6.60
C GLY A 388 9.20 -22.40 -6.23
N VAL A 389 10.18 -21.67 -6.80
CA VAL A 389 11.57 -21.81 -6.39
C VAL A 389 11.78 -21.13 -5.03
N ASN A 390 12.42 -21.81 -4.08
CA ASN A 390 12.67 -21.27 -2.74
C ASN A 390 13.65 -20.08 -2.78
N THR A 391 13.34 -19.01 -2.04
CA THR A 391 14.14 -17.78 -1.96
C THR A 391 15.59 -17.99 -1.52
N ILE A 392 15.86 -18.98 -0.66
CA ILE A 392 17.22 -19.30 -0.17
C ILE A 392 18.11 -19.81 -1.30
N ARG A 393 17.51 -20.31 -2.39
CA ARG A 393 18.23 -20.89 -3.54
C ARG A 393 18.54 -19.87 -4.64
N ILE A 394 18.11 -18.62 -4.48
CA ILE A 394 18.26 -17.58 -5.49
C ILE A 394 18.87 -16.34 -4.84
N ASP A 395 20.10 -16.02 -5.22
CA ASP A 395 20.71 -14.72 -4.97
C ASP A 395 20.50 -13.79 -6.19
N ALA A 396 20.37 -12.49 -5.96
CA ALA A 396 20.15 -11.50 -7.02
C ALA A 396 20.90 -10.20 -6.69
N GLY A 397 21.63 -9.66 -7.67
CA GLY A 397 22.36 -8.40 -7.47
C GLY A 397 22.87 -7.76 -8.77
N SER A 398 23.55 -6.63 -8.59
CA SER A 398 24.11 -5.83 -9.68
C SER A 398 25.46 -6.37 -10.14
N GLY A 399 25.66 -6.40 -11.46
CA GLY A 399 26.95 -6.67 -12.10
C GLY A 399 27.70 -5.43 -12.56
N GLY A 400 27.12 -4.24 -12.39
CA GLY A 400 27.68 -2.98 -12.89
C GLY A 400 27.50 -2.82 -14.39
N ASN A 401 28.51 -2.27 -15.06
CA ASN A 401 28.46 -1.98 -16.49
C ASN A 401 28.56 -3.27 -17.32
N GLY A 402 27.63 -3.46 -18.27
CA GLY A 402 27.62 -4.61 -19.16
C GLY A 402 26.44 -4.63 -20.12
N GLY A 403 26.29 -5.73 -20.87
CA GLY A 403 25.18 -5.91 -21.81
C GLY A 403 23.83 -5.93 -21.13
N ASN A 404 22.76 -5.50 -21.81
CA ASN A 404 21.40 -5.37 -21.26
C ASN A 404 20.69 -6.73 -21.05
N TYR A 405 21.37 -7.69 -20.42
CA TYR A 405 20.89 -9.05 -20.15
C TYR A 405 21.49 -9.57 -18.83
N PRO A 406 20.79 -10.45 -18.11
CA PRO A 406 21.32 -11.04 -16.89
C PRO A 406 22.34 -12.16 -17.18
N LYS A 407 23.24 -12.37 -16.23
CA LYS A 407 24.06 -13.55 -16.11
C LYS A 407 23.56 -14.42 -14.98
N ILE A 408 23.58 -15.73 -15.18
CA ILE A 408 23.20 -16.70 -14.17
C ILE A 408 24.44 -17.51 -13.80
N LYS A 409 24.85 -17.41 -12.55
CA LYS A 409 25.91 -18.22 -11.96
C LYS A 409 25.31 -19.41 -11.23
N VAL A 410 25.80 -20.60 -11.51
CA VAL A 410 25.44 -21.79 -10.73
C VAL A 410 26.33 -21.85 -9.49
N VAL A 411 25.75 -21.56 -8.33
CA VAL A 411 26.45 -21.55 -7.04
C VAL A 411 26.64 -22.97 -6.51
N THR A 412 25.61 -23.79 -6.64
CA THR A 412 25.61 -25.20 -6.23
C THR A 412 24.68 -25.96 -7.17
N LYS A 413 24.98 -27.23 -7.50
CA LYS A 413 24.12 -28.11 -8.30
C LYS A 413 24.04 -29.49 -7.70
#